data_AF-A0A0G0A441-F1
#
_entry.id   AF-A0A0G0A441-F1
#
_cell.length_a   1.000
_cell.length_b   1.000
_cell.length_c   1.000
_cell.angle_alpha   90.00
_cell.angle_beta   90.00
_cell.angle_gamma   90.00
#
_symmetry.space_group_name_H-M   'P 1'
#
loop_
_entity.id
_entity.type
_entity.pdbx_description
1 polymer ?
#
loop_
_entity_poly.entity_id
_entity_poly.type
_entity_poly.pdbx_seq_one_letter_code
_entity_poly.pdbx_strand_id
1 'polypeptide(L)'
;MDEALILSKFDKLVNSGLVLYDENQETVQHVDGELEFQFLLTSALVKKPVLGPPLSEKNAEVNGDKADGSDIFTKGFEIGPIGNTHFVIANKFCCARPHLMLLTCDGYRRQYEPLNEAGLEAAQAVLLSMSQDFVVFYNCGQDGGCSRLHKHMQLIPKPPHSFADFLDNEASSDNPPKVPFHWFYQRVDVANTDAKGLTEVYTNLLEQATAVGQGLAEHADSAPPGAACPHNFIMSRRWMIVIPRRRAGINKEAGANALGMLGVIAVATRAEIDNWIRLGLSESLRELGVPK
;
A
#
# COMPACT_ATOMS: atom_id res chain seq x y z
N MET A 1 -8.14 14.56 -12.83
CA MET A 1 -7.38 13.92 -13.92
C MET A 1 -8.32 12.92 -14.59
N ASP A 2 -8.28 12.73 -15.90
CA ASP A 2 -9.19 11.81 -16.60
C ASP A 2 -8.65 10.37 -16.60
N GLU A 3 -9.49 9.37 -16.33
CA GLU A 3 -9.08 7.95 -16.27
C GLU A 3 -8.54 7.44 -17.60
N ALA A 4 -9.15 7.82 -18.73
CA ALA A 4 -8.70 7.38 -20.05
C ALA A 4 -7.28 7.90 -20.35
N LEU A 5 -6.97 9.13 -19.93
CA LEU A 5 -5.61 9.68 -20.00
C LEU A 5 -4.63 8.88 -19.12
N ILE A 6 -5.03 8.53 -17.90
CA ILE A 6 -4.19 7.75 -16.97
C ILE A 6 -3.84 6.39 -17.57
N LEU A 7 -4.85 5.66 -18.05
CA LEU A 7 -4.68 4.35 -18.69
C LEU A 7 -3.81 4.47 -19.95
N SER A 8 -4.08 5.45 -20.82
CA SER A 8 -3.30 5.65 -22.04
C SER A 8 -1.82 5.94 -21.76
N LYS A 9 -1.51 6.75 -20.74
CA LYS A 9 -0.12 7.00 -20.35
C LYS A 9 0.53 5.76 -19.74
N PHE A 10 -0.17 5.05 -18.85
CA PHE A 10 0.30 3.81 -18.26
C PHE A 10 0.65 2.77 -19.35
N ASP A 11 -0.24 2.56 -20.31
CA ASP A 11 -0.02 1.60 -21.40
C ASP A 11 1.16 1.97 -22.29
N LYS A 12 1.39 3.27 -22.56
CA LYS A 12 2.58 3.72 -23.29
C LYS A 12 3.87 3.39 -22.53
N LEU A 13 3.85 3.50 -21.21
CA LEU A 13 5.00 3.13 -20.37
C LEU A 13 5.23 1.61 -20.34
N VAL A 14 4.16 0.81 -20.36
CA VAL A 14 4.26 -0.65 -20.49
C VAL A 14 4.81 -1.02 -21.88
N ASN A 15 4.25 -0.46 -22.95
CA ASN A 15 4.66 -0.75 -24.33
C ASN A 15 6.10 -0.31 -24.64
N SER A 16 6.63 0.69 -23.93
CA SER A 16 8.04 1.10 -24.04
C SER A 16 9.00 0.26 -23.21
N GLY A 17 8.49 -0.61 -22.33
CA GLY A 17 9.28 -1.42 -21.40
C GLY A 17 9.83 -0.65 -20.19
N LEU A 18 9.43 0.61 -20.00
CA LEU A 18 9.79 1.39 -18.81
C LEU A 18 9.07 0.89 -17.56
N VAL A 19 7.79 0.55 -17.72
CA VAL A 19 6.96 -0.11 -16.70
C VAL A 19 6.86 -1.60 -17.01
N LEU A 20 7.07 -2.43 -16.00
CA LEU A 20 6.94 -3.88 -16.09
C LEU A 20 5.55 -4.28 -15.58
N TYR A 21 4.74 -4.84 -16.47
CA TYR A 21 3.44 -5.40 -16.18
C TYR A 21 3.30 -6.71 -16.94
N ASP A 22 2.79 -7.73 -16.28
CA ASP A 22 2.55 -9.05 -16.86
C ASP A 22 1.06 -9.20 -17.14
N GLU A 23 0.67 -9.13 -18.41
CA GLU A 23 -0.72 -9.31 -18.82
C GLU A 23 -1.22 -10.76 -18.63
N ASN A 24 -0.31 -11.72 -18.49
CA ASN A 24 -0.60 -13.14 -18.29
C ASN A 24 -0.34 -13.58 -16.83
N GLN A 25 -0.33 -12.64 -15.88
CA GLN A 25 -0.18 -12.96 -14.47
C GLN A 25 -1.25 -13.95 -13.99
N GLU A 26 -0.85 -14.84 -13.09
CA GLU A 26 -1.72 -15.89 -12.54
C GLU A 26 -2.16 -15.52 -11.13
N THR A 27 -3.45 -15.69 -10.83
CA THR A 27 -3.95 -15.62 -9.46
C THR A 27 -4.05 -17.03 -8.90
N VAL A 28 -3.25 -17.33 -7.87
CA VAL A 28 -3.29 -18.60 -7.14
C VAL A 28 -4.02 -18.39 -5.83
N GLN A 29 -5.14 -19.09 -5.63
CA GLN A 29 -5.94 -19.00 -4.41
C GLN A 29 -5.54 -20.07 -3.40
N HIS A 30 -5.50 -19.68 -2.13
CA HIS A 30 -5.33 -20.58 -1.00
C HIS A 30 -6.28 -20.20 0.13
N VAL A 31 -6.82 -21.20 0.82
CA VAL A 31 -7.69 -20.99 1.98
C VAL A 31 -6.96 -21.46 3.23
N ASP A 32 -6.94 -20.62 4.26
CA ASP A 32 -6.43 -20.95 5.59
C ASP A 32 -7.49 -20.60 6.64
N GLY A 33 -8.14 -21.64 7.17
CA GLY A 33 -9.34 -21.48 8.00
C GLY A 33 -10.50 -20.85 7.22
N GLU A 34 -10.94 -19.66 7.65
CA GLU A 34 -11.99 -18.87 6.99
C GLU A 34 -11.45 -17.75 6.09
N LEU A 35 -10.12 -17.63 5.99
CA LEU A 35 -9.44 -16.57 5.24
C LEU A 35 -9.03 -17.07 3.86
N GLU A 36 -9.47 -16.35 2.82
CA GLU A 36 -9.05 -16.60 1.44
C GLU A 36 -7.88 -15.68 1.06
N PHE A 37 -6.77 -16.30 0.67
CA PHE A 37 -5.56 -15.62 0.21
C PHE A 37 -5.47 -15.73 -1.31
N GLN A 38 -5.00 -14.64 -1.93
CA GLN A 38 -4.73 -14.55 -3.36
C GLN A 38 -3.27 -14.19 -3.57
N PHE A 39 -2.57 -15.06 -4.28
CA PHE A 39 -1.22 -14.81 -4.74
C PHE A 39 -1.24 -14.36 -6.20
N LEU A 40 -0.84 -13.12 -6.45
CA LEU A 40 -0.66 -12.57 -7.79
C LEU A 40 0.76 -12.92 -8.26
N LEU A 41 0.90 -14.04 -8.99
CA LEU A 41 2.15 -14.50 -9.56
C LEU A 41 2.43 -13.74 -10.86
N THR A 42 3.46 -12.89 -10.84
CA THR A 42 3.76 -11.98 -11.96
C THR A 42 5.26 -11.89 -12.25
N SER A 43 5.62 -12.00 -13.54
CA SER A 43 7.00 -11.83 -13.98
C SER A 43 7.52 -10.39 -13.80
N ALA A 44 6.63 -9.41 -13.62
CA ALA A 44 6.99 -8.02 -13.36
C ALA A 44 7.85 -7.86 -12.09
N LEU A 45 7.68 -8.75 -11.10
CA LEU A 45 8.42 -8.69 -9.84
C LEU A 45 9.80 -9.37 -9.90
N VAL A 46 10.07 -10.22 -10.89
CA VAL A 46 11.35 -10.95 -11.00
C VAL A 46 12.54 -9.99 -11.13
N LYS A 47 12.34 -8.86 -11.82
CA LYS A 47 13.38 -7.83 -12.01
C LYS A 47 13.42 -6.80 -10.88
N LYS A 48 12.60 -6.96 -9.84
CA LYS A 48 12.59 -6.06 -8.69
C LYS A 48 13.87 -6.29 -7.89
N PRO A 49 14.70 -5.26 -7.66
CA PRO A 49 15.89 -5.42 -6.83
C PRO A 49 15.50 -5.89 -5.43
N VAL A 50 16.18 -6.92 -4.93
CA VAL A 50 16.08 -7.31 -3.51
C VAL A 50 16.68 -6.17 -2.71
N LEU A 51 15.84 -5.39 -2.02
CA LEU A 51 16.31 -4.30 -1.18
C LEU A 51 17.15 -4.87 -0.03
N GLY A 52 18.34 -4.32 0.17
CA GLY A 52 19.20 -4.58 1.33
C GLY A 52 18.72 -3.86 2.61
N PRO A 53 19.49 -3.93 3.71
CA PRO A 53 19.15 -3.28 4.99
C PRO A 53 19.08 -1.74 4.86
N PRO A 54 18.49 -1.04 5.84
CA PRO A 54 17.46 -0.02 5.59
C PRO A 54 17.94 1.23 4.88
N LEU A 55 16.93 1.89 4.29
CA LEU A 55 16.98 3.22 3.72
C LEU A 55 17.52 4.21 4.75
N SER A 56 18.84 4.42 4.76
CA SER A 56 19.44 5.56 5.44
C SER A 56 19.25 6.80 4.58
N GLU A 57 19.05 7.97 5.20
CA GLU A 57 19.02 9.25 4.48
C GLU A 57 20.32 9.48 3.66
N LYS A 58 21.42 8.85 4.08
CA LYS A 58 22.72 8.88 3.38
C LYS A 58 22.72 8.15 2.03
N ASN A 59 21.73 7.30 1.74
CA ASN A 59 21.62 6.60 0.46
C ASN A 59 20.79 7.38 -0.59
N ALA A 60 20.31 8.60 -0.26
CA ALA A 60 19.58 9.44 -1.21
C ALA A 60 20.49 10.11 -2.26
N GLU A 61 21.79 10.21 -2.00
CA GLU A 61 22.76 10.89 -2.86
C GLU A 61 23.52 9.95 -3.82
N VAL A 62 22.83 9.25 -4.72
CA VAL A 62 23.50 8.74 -5.94
C VAL A 62 22.51 8.75 -7.11
N ASN A 63 22.92 9.46 -8.18
CA ASN A 63 22.27 9.72 -9.47
C ASN A 63 21.35 10.95 -9.54
N GLY A 64 21.83 11.98 -10.24
CA GLY A 64 21.20 13.30 -10.45
C GLY A 64 19.94 13.33 -11.32
N ASP A 65 19.14 12.26 -11.29
CA ASP A 65 17.83 12.19 -11.95
C ASP A 65 16.66 12.04 -10.95
N LYS A 66 16.92 12.09 -9.64
CA LYS A 66 15.88 12.12 -8.61
C LYS A 66 15.55 13.57 -8.26
N ALA A 67 14.27 13.84 -7.95
CA ALA A 67 13.87 15.11 -7.38
C ALA A 67 14.57 15.32 -6.03
N ASP A 68 14.81 16.58 -5.66
CA ASP A 68 15.51 16.90 -4.42
C ASP A 68 14.79 16.29 -3.20
N GLY A 69 15.56 15.71 -2.28
CA GLY A 69 15.06 14.96 -1.12
C GLY A 69 14.43 13.59 -1.39
N SER A 70 14.14 13.23 -2.66
CA SER A 70 13.43 12.00 -3.04
C SER A 70 14.38 10.83 -3.31
N ASP A 71 14.09 9.65 -2.77
CA ASP A 71 14.77 8.39 -3.13
C ASP A 71 14.10 7.65 -4.32
N ILE A 72 12.99 8.18 -4.83
CA ILE A 72 12.22 7.64 -5.95
C ILE A 72 12.61 8.35 -7.25
N PHE A 73 12.92 7.56 -8.28
CA PHE A 73 13.12 8.04 -9.64
C PHE A 73 11.77 8.20 -10.34
N THR A 74 11.43 9.43 -10.71
CA THR A 74 10.11 9.78 -11.27
C THR A 74 10.17 10.09 -12.77
N LYS A 75 11.34 10.51 -13.27
CA LYS A 75 11.54 11.00 -14.63
C LYS A 75 11.15 9.97 -15.68
N GLY A 76 10.19 10.33 -16.52
CA GLY A 76 9.65 9.44 -17.56
C GLY A 76 8.57 8.49 -17.09
N PHE A 77 8.16 8.54 -15.81
CA PHE A 77 7.05 7.76 -15.26
C PHE A 77 5.82 8.62 -14.96
N GLU A 78 5.88 9.94 -15.19
CA GLU A 78 4.85 10.88 -14.80
C GLU A 78 3.53 10.72 -15.55
N ILE A 79 2.45 10.60 -14.80
CA ILE A 79 1.09 10.62 -15.32
C ILE A 79 0.53 12.05 -15.24
N GLY A 80 0.72 12.74 -14.12
CA GLY A 80 0.40 14.17 -14.01
C GLY A 80 0.20 14.65 -12.56
N PRO A 81 -0.04 15.96 -12.37
CA PRO A 81 -0.22 16.56 -11.06
C PRO A 81 -1.61 16.28 -10.47
N ILE A 82 -1.70 16.30 -9.14
CA ILE A 82 -2.93 16.28 -8.35
C ILE A 82 -2.89 17.49 -7.41
N GLY A 83 -3.59 18.55 -7.82
CA GLY A 83 -3.45 19.86 -7.18
C GLY A 83 -2.01 20.36 -7.24
N ASN A 84 -1.56 21.02 -6.17
CA ASN A 84 -0.21 21.56 -6.04
C ASN A 84 0.67 20.77 -5.07
N THR A 85 0.11 19.79 -4.38
CA THR A 85 0.77 19.08 -3.27
C THR A 85 1.24 17.68 -3.65
N HIS A 86 0.64 17.07 -4.67
CA HIS A 86 0.95 15.71 -5.10
C HIS A 86 1.00 15.56 -6.62
N PHE A 87 1.59 14.45 -7.06
CA PHE A 87 1.57 14.01 -8.45
C PHE A 87 1.52 12.49 -8.55
N VAL A 88 1.04 11.99 -9.68
CA VAL A 88 0.90 10.56 -9.97
C VAL A 88 1.98 10.14 -10.96
N ILE A 89 2.62 9.02 -10.66
CA ILE A 89 3.50 8.29 -11.58
C ILE A 89 3.01 6.84 -11.73
N ALA A 90 3.43 6.16 -12.79
CA ALA A 90 3.29 4.71 -12.86
C ALA A 90 4.29 4.02 -11.93
N ASN A 91 3.86 2.97 -11.24
CA ASN A 91 4.79 2.07 -10.56
C ASN A 91 5.62 1.33 -11.61
N LYS A 92 6.91 1.13 -11.38
CA LYS A 92 7.78 0.39 -12.31
C LYS A 92 7.50 -1.12 -12.30
N PHE A 93 7.11 -1.69 -11.17
CA PHE A 93 6.90 -3.12 -10.98
C PHE A 93 5.45 -3.38 -10.60
N CYS A 94 4.60 -3.59 -11.60
CA CYS A 94 3.15 -3.60 -11.44
C CYS A 94 2.60 -5.01 -11.21
N CYS A 95 1.67 -5.14 -10.25
CA CYS A 95 0.82 -6.32 -10.08
C CYS A 95 -0.63 -6.09 -10.54
N ALA A 96 -0.93 -4.91 -11.09
CA ALA A 96 -2.23 -4.54 -11.59
C ALA A 96 -2.10 -3.49 -12.70
N ARG A 97 -3.14 -3.39 -13.54
CA ARG A 97 -3.26 -2.35 -14.57
C ARG A 97 -4.42 -1.40 -14.25
N PRO A 98 -4.14 -0.10 -14.01
CA PRO A 98 -2.84 0.49 -13.75
C PRO A 98 -2.42 0.29 -12.29
N HIS A 99 -1.11 0.20 -12.02
CA HIS A 99 -0.56 0.31 -10.68
C HIS A 99 0.25 1.60 -10.59
N LEU A 100 -0.24 2.51 -9.77
CA LEU A 100 0.23 3.90 -9.72
C LEU A 100 0.81 4.22 -8.34
N MET A 101 1.62 5.26 -8.28
CA MET A 101 2.11 5.87 -7.05
C MET A 101 1.71 7.34 -7.02
N LEU A 102 1.15 7.79 -5.90
CA LEU A 102 0.76 9.17 -5.62
C LEU A 102 1.77 9.74 -4.63
N LEU A 103 2.68 10.58 -5.12
CA LEU A 103 3.81 11.13 -4.36
C LEU A 103 3.52 12.55 -3.92
N THR A 104 4.08 12.96 -2.78
CA THR A 104 4.18 14.37 -2.42
C THR A 104 5.09 15.11 -3.41
N CYS A 105 4.78 16.37 -3.73
CA CYS A 105 5.68 17.22 -4.52
C CYS A 105 6.98 17.54 -3.75
N ASP A 106 6.91 17.62 -2.42
CA ASP A 106 8.05 17.81 -1.53
C ASP A 106 8.73 16.45 -1.27
N GLY A 107 9.92 16.25 -1.88
CA GLY A 107 10.72 15.04 -1.75
C GLY A 107 11.21 14.75 -0.33
N TYR A 108 11.20 15.74 0.57
CA TYR A 108 11.63 15.58 1.95
C TYR A 108 10.56 15.01 2.88
N ARG A 109 9.29 14.95 2.43
CA ARG A 109 8.25 14.27 3.21
C ARG A 109 8.59 12.80 3.32
N ARG A 110 8.53 12.29 4.54
CA ARG A 110 8.96 10.92 4.85
C ARG A 110 7.81 9.95 5.00
N GLN A 111 8.07 8.72 4.58
CA GLN A 111 7.13 7.61 4.60
C GLN A 111 6.77 7.15 6.03
N TYR A 112 7.47 7.61 7.07
CA TYR A 112 7.13 7.36 8.47
C TYR A 112 6.25 8.46 9.09
N GLU A 113 5.92 9.50 8.32
CA GLU A 113 4.98 10.53 8.76
C GLU A 113 3.53 10.07 8.56
N PRO A 114 2.60 10.47 9.44
CA PRO A 114 1.17 10.21 9.23
C PRO A 114 0.67 10.94 7.99
N LEU A 115 -0.36 10.40 7.32
CA LEU A 115 -1.05 11.14 6.26
C LEU A 115 -1.68 12.42 6.82
N ASN A 116 -1.68 13.48 6.02
CA ASN A 116 -2.27 14.76 6.37
C ASN A 116 -3.41 15.09 5.42
N GLU A 117 -4.11 16.20 5.67
CA GLU A 117 -5.28 16.63 4.89
C GLU A 117 -5.00 16.67 3.38
N ALA A 118 -3.86 17.26 2.97
CA ALA A 118 -3.47 17.29 1.56
C ALA A 118 -3.26 15.90 0.95
N GLY A 119 -2.79 14.93 1.75
CA GLY A 119 -2.66 13.53 1.34
C GLY A 119 -4.01 12.86 1.15
N LEU A 120 -4.94 13.05 2.08
CA LEU A 120 -6.30 12.49 1.99
C LEU A 120 -7.10 13.14 0.85
N GLU A 121 -6.97 14.45 0.65
CA GLU A 121 -7.54 15.18 -0.48
C GLU A 121 -7.03 14.63 -1.81
N ALA A 122 -5.71 14.43 -1.94
CA ALA A 122 -5.14 13.86 -3.15
C ALA A 122 -5.61 12.42 -3.40
N ALA A 123 -5.66 11.59 -2.36
CA ALA A 123 -6.16 10.22 -2.46
C ALA A 123 -7.64 10.19 -2.89
N GLN A 124 -8.48 11.04 -2.30
CA GLN A 124 -9.88 11.22 -2.67
C GLN A 124 -10.01 11.65 -4.14
N ALA A 125 -9.26 12.67 -4.57
CA ALA A 125 -9.34 13.20 -5.93
C ALA A 125 -9.03 12.11 -6.98
N VAL A 126 -8.02 11.27 -6.76
CA VAL A 126 -7.68 10.20 -7.70
C VAL A 126 -8.71 9.06 -7.65
N LEU A 127 -9.18 8.66 -6.45
CA LEU A 127 -10.24 7.64 -6.33
C LEU A 127 -11.53 8.06 -7.03
N LEU A 128 -11.95 9.32 -6.89
CA LEU A 128 -13.17 9.83 -7.52
C LEU A 128 -13.01 10.01 -9.04
N SER A 129 -11.78 10.06 -9.57
CA SER A 129 -11.56 10.15 -11.02
C SER A 129 -11.65 8.83 -11.79
N MET A 130 -11.65 7.68 -11.10
CA MET A 130 -11.70 6.36 -11.75
C MET A 130 -13.14 5.88 -11.93
N SER A 131 -13.53 5.30 -13.05
CA SER A 131 -14.90 4.78 -13.21
C SER A 131 -15.13 3.53 -12.37
N GLN A 132 -14.17 2.60 -12.37
CA GLN A 132 -14.20 1.36 -11.60
C GLN A 132 -13.73 1.56 -10.14
N ASP A 133 -13.94 0.54 -9.31
CA ASP A 133 -13.47 0.55 -7.92
C ASP A 133 -11.94 0.41 -7.85
N PHE A 134 -11.34 1.32 -7.11
CA PHE A 134 -9.91 1.36 -6.80
C PHE A 134 -9.70 1.42 -5.29
N VAL A 135 -8.50 1.07 -4.86
CA VAL A 135 -8.02 1.32 -3.49
C VAL A 135 -6.73 2.12 -3.52
N VAL A 136 -6.67 3.13 -2.66
CA VAL A 136 -5.42 3.81 -2.29
C VAL A 136 -4.88 3.14 -1.04
N PHE A 137 -3.57 2.89 -1.00
CA PHE A 137 -2.93 2.33 0.18
C PHE A 137 -1.59 2.99 0.50
N TYR A 138 -1.25 3.01 1.78
CA TYR A 138 -0.06 3.62 2.35
C TYR A 138 0.62 2.64 3.30
N ASN A 139 1.94 2.48 3.14
CA ASN A 139 2.77 1.65 4.02
C ASN A 139 3.62 2.61 4.86
N CYS A 140 3.22 2.88 6.10
CA CYS A 140 3.86 3.87 6.95
C CYS A 140 5.05 3.28 7.69
N GLY A 141 6.24 3.82 7.45
CA GLY A 141 7.49 3.41 8.08
C GLY A 141 8.03 2.06 7.59
N GLN A 142 9.25 1.74 8.03
CA GLN A 142 9.98 0.53 7.65
C GLN A 142 9.16 -0.73 7.95
N ASP A 143 8.68 -0.87 9.20
CA ASP A 143 7.90 -2.03 9.63
C ASP A 143 6.48 -2.06 9.06
N GLY A 144 5.98 -0.93 8.52
CA GLY A 144 4.78 -0.87 7.71
C GLY A 144 4.93 -1.53 6.33
N GLY A 145 6.16 -1.93 5.95
CA GLY A 145 6.45 -2.55 4.66
C GLY A 145 6.71 -1.53 3.54
N CYS A 146 7.23 -0.35 3.87
CA CYS A 146 7.61 0.61 2.85
C CYS A 146 8.91 0.23 2.14
N SER A 147 8.98 0.49 0.83
CA SER A 147 10.17 0.23 0.02
C SER A 147 11.00 1.48 -0.29
N ARG A 148 10.45 2.67 0.01
CA ARG A 148 11.01 3.98 -0.33
C ARG A 148 10.72 4.98 0.78
N LEU A 149 11.60 5.97 0.98
CA LEU A 149 11.48 6.98 2.03
C LEU A 149 10.63 8.18 1.64
N HIS A 150 10.68 8.61 0.39
CA HIS A 150 9.85 9.71 -0.06
C HIS A 150 8.39 9.30 0.06
N LYS A 151 7.60 10.13 0.77
CA LYS A 151 6.20 9.89 1.08
C LYS A 151 5.37 9.66 -0.18
N HIS A 152 4.74 8.50 -0.24
CA HIS A 152 3.90 8.10 -1.35
C HIS A 152 2.81 7.13 -0.92
N MET A 153 1.65 7.26 -1.55
CA MET A 153 0.60 6.26 -1.55
C MET A 153 0.67 5.48 -2.86
N GLN A 154 0.00 4.33 -2.90
CA GLN A 154 -0.14 3.50 -4.10
C GLN A 154 -1.61 3.35 -4.44
N LEU A 155 -1.91 3.17 -5.72
CA LEU A 155 -3.27 3.05 -6.22
C LEU A 155 -3.34 1.91 -7.23
N ILE A 156 -4.29 0.99 -7.00
CA ILE A 156 -4.59 -0.12 -7.90
C ILE A 156 -6.11 -0.34 -8.00
N PRO A 157 -6.60 -1.00 -9.07
CA PRO A 157 -7.93 -1.59 -9.06
C PRO A 157 -8.17 -2.38 -7.78
N LYS A 158 -9.35 -2.22 -7.17
CA LYS A 158 -9.68 -2.94 -5.94
C LYS A 158 -9.63 -4.46 -6.22
N PRO A 159 -8.77 -5.23 -5.54
CA PRO A 159 -8.78 -6.67 -5.70
C PRO A 159 -10.15 -7.23 -5.26
N PRO A 160 -10.73 -8.18 -6.01
CA PRO A 160 -11.88 -8.93 -5.53
C PRO A 160 -11.43 -9.87 -4.40
N HIS A 161 -12.37 -10.39 -3.61
CA HIS A 161 -12.16 -11.40 -2.56
C HIS A 161 -11.07 -11.05 -1.53
N SER A 162 -10.87 -9.76 -1.25
CA SER A 162 -10.00 -9.33 -0.17
C SER A 162 -10.68 -9.52 1.19
N PHE A 163 -9.91 -9.56 2.29
CA PHE A 163 -10.51 -9.58 3.63
C PHE A 163 -11.40 -8.36 3.90
N ALA A 164 -11.23 -7.26 3.17
CA ALA A 164 -12.02 -6.06 3.30
C ALA A 164 -13.35 -6.07 2.52
N ASP A 165 -13.65 -7.11 1.74
CA ASP A 165 -14.82 -7.12 0.84
C ASP A 165 -16.17 -7.04 1.60
N PHE A 166 -16.22 -7.50 2.85
CA PHE A 166 -17.41 -7.30 3.70
C PHE A 166 -17.73 -5.81 3.91
N LEU A 167 -16.76 -4.91 3.76
CA LEU A 167 -16.94 -3.46 3.84
C LEU A 167 -17.55 -2.85 2.57
N ASP A 168 -17.87 -3.61 1.53
CA ASP A 168 -18.54 -3.06 0.35
C ASP A 168 -20.06 -3.23 0.37
N ASN A 169 -20.57 -4.18 1.15
CA ASN A 169 -22.01 -4.44 1.23
C ASN A 169 -22.57 -3.95 2.57
N GLU A 170 -23.51 -3.00 2.55
CA GLU A 170 -24.20 -2.58 3.78
C GLU A 170 -25.16 -3.66 4.31
N ALA A 171 -25.62 -4.54 3.43
CA ALA A 171 -26.49 -5.67 3.78
C ALA A 171 -25.73 -6.88 4.34
N SER A 172 -24.39 -6.95 4.21
CA SER A 172 -23.61 -7.98 4.90
C SER A 172 -23.48 -7.60 6.37
N SER A 173 -24.43 -8.10 7.16
CA SER A 173 -24.47 -8.00 8.60
C SER A 173 -23.16 -8.50 9.25
N ASP A 174 -22.45 -7.58 9.89
CA ASP A 174 -21.75 -7.66 11.19
C ASP A 174 -20.68 -8.72 11.50
N ASN A 175 -20.32 -9.62 10.59
CA ASN A 175 -19.24 -10.57 10.84
C ASN A 175 -18.00 -10.26 10.00
N PRO A 176 -17.12 -9.35 10.47
CA PRO A 176 -15.80 -9.20 9.86
C PRO A 176 -15.05 -10.54 9.92
N PRO A 177 -14.20 -10.86 8.92
CA PRO A 177 -13.37 -12.05 8.99
C PRO A 177 -12.48 -11.99 10.23
N LYS A 178 -12.28 -13.14 10.87
CA LYS A 178 -11.43 -13.30 12.06
C LYS A 178 -9.97 -13.33 11.63
N VAL A 179 -9.47 -12.14 11.28
CA VAL A 179 -8.04 -11.94 11.05
C VAL A 179 -7.26 -12.05 12.38
N PRO A 180 -6.05 -12.62 12.37
CA PRO A 180 -5.28 -12.92 13.58
C PRO A 180 -4.51 -11.71 14.14
N PHE A 181 -4.75 -10.51 13.60
CA PHE A 181 -4.13 -9.26 14.00
C PHE A 181 -5.18 -8.18 14.22
N HIS A 182 -4.83 -7.11 14.93
CA HIS A 182 -5.64 -5.91 15.06
C HIS A 182 -5.71 -5.16 13.74
N TRP A 183 -6.92 -4.76 13.38
CA TRP A 183 -7.22 -3.84 12.29
C TRP A 183 -8.40 -2.99 12.72
N PHE A 184 -8.41 -1.74 12.30
CA PHE A 184 -9.44 -0.78 12.63
C PHE A 184 -9.98 -0.25 11.33
N TYR A 185 -11.30 -0.17 11.21
CA TYR A 185 -11.94 0.24 9.97
C TYR A 185 -13.19 1.06 10.23
N GLN A 186 -13.53 1.89 9.26
CA GLN A 186 -14.75 2.69 9.28
C GLN A 186 -15.30 2.80 7.86
N ARG A 187 -16.61 2.59 7.71
CA ARG A 187 -17.32 2.93 6.47
C ARG A 187 -17.40 4.44 6.35
N VAL A 188 -17.09 4.95 5.16
CA VAL A 188 -17.07 6.38 4.85
C VAL A 188 -17.53 6.56 3.41
N ASP A 189 -18.47 7.47 3.20
CA ASP A 189 -18.81 7.94 1.86
C ASP A 189 -17.78 8.98 1.43
N VAL A 190 -16.75 8.53 0.69
CA VAL A 190 -15.66 9.39 0.25
C VAL A 190 -16.13 10.44 -0.76
N ALA A 191 -17.23 10.24 -1.47
CA ALA A 191 -17.74 11.26 -2.39
C ALA A 191 -18.38 12.44 -1.65
N ASN A 192 -18.96 12.18 -0.47
CA ASN A 192 -19.71 13.16 0.32
C ASN A 192 -19.00 13.64 1.60
N THR A 193 -17.76 13.18 1.84
CA THR A 193 -16.94 13.60 2.99
C THR A 193 -15.81 14.49 2.50
N ASP A 194 -15.62 15.67 3.09
CA ASP A 194 -14.51 16.56 2.71
C ASP A 194 -13.15 16.06 3.24
N ALA A 195 -12.05 16.65 2.76
CA ALA A 195 -10.70 16.23 3.13
C ALA A 195 -10.45 16.28 4.65
N LYS A 196 -11.07 17.24 5.35
CA LYS A 196 -10.98 17.37 6.79
C LYS A 196 -11.67 16.20 7.49
N GLY A 197 -12.90 15.87 7.12
CA GLY A 197 -13.63 14.72 7.64
C GLY A 197 -12.90 13.39 7.38
N LEU A 198 -12.32 13.23 6.17
CA LEU A 198 -11.49 12.07 5.86
C LEU A 198 -10.25 11.99 6.76
N THR A 199 -9.64 13.13 7.08
CA THR A 199 -8.48 13.23 7.98
C THR A 199 -8.86 12.90 9.42
N GLU A 200 -10.04 13.33 9.88
CA GLU A 200 -10.57 12.99 11.21
C GLU A 200 -10.79 11.48 11.34
N VAL A 201 -11.39 10.83 10.32
CA VAL A 201 -11.53 9.36 10.30
C VAL A 201 -10.16 8.67 10.36
N TYR A 202 -9.23 9.06 9.50
CA TYR A 202 -7.88 8.48 9.50
C TYR A 202 -7.19 8.64 10.85
N THR A 203 -7.28 9.82 11.46
CA THR A 203 -6.67 10.12 12.76
C THR A 203 -7.25 9.22 13.85
N ASN A 204 -8.58 9.08 13.92
CA ASN A 204 -9.24 8.21 14.89
C ASN A 204 -8.85 6.73 14.73
N LEU A 205 -8.70 6.24 13.50
CA LEU A 205 -8.25 4.87 13.23
C LEU A 205 -6.76 4.69 13.58
N LEU A 206 -5.95 5.70 13.31
CA LEU A 206 -4.52 5.70 13.66
C LEU A 206 -4.30 5.74 15.17
N GLU A 207 -5.11 6.49 15.93
CA GLU A 207 -5.07 6.51 17.38
C GLU A 207 -5.36 5.14 17.98
N GLN A 208 -6.40 4.44 17.48
CA GLN A 208 -6.70 3.06 17.88
C GLN A 208 -5.56 2.09 17.55
N ALA A 209 -4.98 2.20 16.35
CA ALA A 209 -3.83 1.41 15.93
C ALA A 209 -2.60 1.68 16.81
N THR A 210 -2.37 2.94 17.17
CA THR A 210 -1.26 3.35 18.03
C THR A 210 -1.46 2.84 19.45
N ALA A 211 -2.68 2.87 19.99
CA ALA A 211 -2.98 2.40 21.35
C ALA A 211 -2.60 0.93 21.58
N VAL A 212 -2.71 0.08 20.55
CA VAL A 212 -2.33 -1.34 20.63
C VAL A 212 -0.95 -1.65 20.07
N GLY A 213 -0.40 -0.82 19.18
CA GLY A 213 0.82 -1.10 18.43
C GLY A 213 2.07 -0.33 18.87
N GLN A 214 1.92 0.73 19.67
CA GLN A 214 3.05 1.59 20.05
C GLN A 214 4.15 0.77 20.74
N GLY A 215 5.37 0.87 20.22
CA GLY A 215 6.54 0.16 20.78
C GLY A 215 6.65 -1.33 20.45
N LEU A 216 5.71 -1.90 19.69
CA LEU A 216 5.73 -3.34 19.34
C LEU A 216 6.42 -3.66 18.00
N ALA A 217 6.83 -2.62 17.26
CA ALA A 217 7.50 -2.76 15.98
C ALA A 217 8.97 -3.21 16.15
N GLU A 218 9.46 -4.02 15.22
CA GLU A 218 10.81 -4.61 15.22
C GLU A 218 11.91 -3.54 15.32
N HIS A 219 11.66 -2.36 14.74
CA HIS A 219 12.59 -1.23 14.74
C HIS A 219 12.09 -0.05 15.57
N ALA A 220 11.23 -0.27 16.57
CA ALA A 220 10.65 0.81 17.40
C ALA A 220 11.71 1.70 18.07
N ASP A 221 12.79 1.11 18.59
CA ASP A 221 13.87 1.85 19.26
C ASP A 221 14.72 2.72 18.31
N SER A 222 14.64 2.45 17.00
CA SER A 222 15.35 3.21 15.96
C SER A 222 14.43 4.18 15.22
N ALA A 223 13.18 4.34 15.66
CA ALA A 223 12.23 5.22 15.01
C ALA A 223 12.67 6.70 15.11
N PRO A 224 12.63 7.46 14.01
CA PRO A 224 12.89 8.91 14.06
C PRO A 224 11.91 9.62 15.01
N PRO A 225 12.34 10.72 15.67
CA PRO A 225 11.44 11.53 16.48
C PRO A 225 10.21 11.98 15.69
N GLY A 226 9.02 11.78 16.26
CA GLY A 226 7.75 12.15 15.61
C GLY A 226 7.28 11.18 14.52
N ALA A 227 7.96 10.05 14.32
CA ALA A 227 7.43 8.99 13.45
C ALA A 227 6.11 8.44 13.99
N ALA A 228 5.15 8.21 13.10
CA ALA A 228 3.93 7.52 13.46
C ALA A 228 4.21 6.05 13.80
N CYS A 229 3.34 5.44 14.62
CA CYS A 229 3.31 3.98 14.79
C CYS A 229 3.26 3.32 13.40
N PRO A 230 4.16 2.36 13.07
CA PRO A 230 4.14 1.71 11.77
C PRO A 230 2.78 1.08 11.50
N HIS A 231 2.21 1.39 10.34
CA HIS A 231 0.87 0.95 10.00
C HIS A 231 0.68 0.83 8.48
N ASN A 232 -0.30 0.03 8.09
CA ASN A 232 -0.89 0.15 6.77
C ASN A 232 -2.15 0.98 6.85
N PHE A 233 -2.37 1.83 5.86
CA PHE A 233 -3.64 2.50 5.62
C PHE A 233 -4.16 2.07 4.25
N ILE A 234 -5.46 1.81 4.16
CA ILE A 234 -6.16 1.46 2.92
C ILE A 234 -7.46 2.27 2.86
N MET A 235 -7.74 2.87 1.71
CA MET A 235 -8.96 3.64 1.46
C MET A 235 -9.58 3.22 0.15
N SER A 236 -10.86 2.87 0.19
CA SER A 236 -11.74 2.77 -0.98
C SER A 236 -12.67 3.97 -1.03
N ARG A 237 -13.65 3.97 -1.94
CA ARG A 237 -14.73 4.97 -1.94
C ARG A 237 -15.70 4.86 -0.77
N ARG A 238 -15.69 3.71 -0.09
CA ARG A 238 -16.74 3.29 0.86
C ARG A 238 -16.20 3.08 2.28
N TRP A 239 -14.89 3.05 2.47
CA TRP A 239 -14.29 2.72 3.77
C TRP A 239 -12.81 3.10 3.85
N MET A 240 -12.34 3.19 5.09
CA MET A 240 -10.93 3.27 5.46
C MET A 240 -10.55 2.14 6.42
N ILE A 241 -9.31 1.66 6.33
CA ILE A 241 -8.72 0.65 7.22
C ILE A 241 -7.34 1.15 7.67
N VAL A 242 -7.03 0.97 8.95
CA VAL A 242 -5.68 1.07 9.50
C VAL A 242 -5.29 -0.24 10.19
N ILE A 243 -4.11 -0.76 9.86
CA ILE A 243 -3.57 -2.00 10.42
C ILE A 243 -2.24 -1.67 11.09
N PRO A 244 -2.11 -1.70 12.43
CA PRO A 244 -0.82 -1.55 13.09
C PRO A 244 0.12 -2.72 12.73
N ARG A 245 1.39 -2.40 12.46
CA ARG A 245 2.38 -3.34 11.93
C ARG A 245 3.55 -3.50 12.88
N ARG A 246 4.02 -4.73 13.02
CA ARG A 246 5.20 -5.08 13.83
C ARG A 246 6.45 -5.23 12.98
N ARG A 247 6.31 -5.80 11.78
CA ARG A 247 7.44 -6.01 10.86
C ARG A 247 6.95 -6.10 9.42
N ALA A 248 7.84 -5.78 8.49
CA ALA A 248 7.54 -5.80 7.05
C ALA A 248 7.42 -7.22 6.47
N GLY A 249 8.19 -8.18 7.00
CA GLY A 249 8.23 -9.56 6.53
C GLY A 249 8.81 -10.53 7.56
N ILE A 250 8.52 -11.82 7.37
CA ILE A 250 9.04 -12.94 8.16
C ILE A 250 10.45 -13.29 7.68
N ASN A 251 10.64 -13.28 6.36
CA ASN A 251 11.91 -13.46 5.68
C ASN A 251 11.92 -12.69 4.35
N LYS A 252 12.96 -12.88 3.53
CA LYS A 252 13.13 -12.15 2.26
C LYS A 252 12.05 -12.45 1.21
N GLU A 253 11.38 -13.59 1.32
CA GLU A 253 10.40 -14.11 0.36
C GLU A 253 8.95 -14.02 0.89
N ALA A 254 8.77 -13.74 2.18
CA ALA A 254 7.48 -13.59 2.84
C ALA A 254 7.38 -12.25 3.56
N GLY A 255 6.96 -11.22 2.82
CA GLY A 255 6.63 -9.91 3.36
C GLY A 255 5.29 -9.39 2.85
N ALA A 256 4.63 -8.57 3.67
CA ALA A 256 3.33 -8.00 3.33
C ALA A 256 3.37 -6.47 3.39
N ASN A 257 2.82 -5.86 2.36
CA ASN A 257 2.37 -4.47 2.39
C ASN A 257 0.90 -4.42 2.83
N ALA A 258 0.27 -3.26 2.70
CA ALA A 258 -1.14 -3.06 3.00
C ALA A 258 -2.10 -4.08 2.34
N LEU A 259 -1.88 -4.43 1.08
CA LEU A 259 -2.72 -5.41 0.36
C LEU A 259 -2.44 -6.83 0.83
N GLY A 260 -1.17 -7.16 1.13
CA GLY A 260 -0.81 -8.47 1.67
C GLY A 260 -1.49 -8.73 3.02
N MET A 261 -1.64 -7.69 3.86
CA MET A 261 -2.41 -7.78 5.10
C MET A 261 -3.91 -7.97 4.86
N LEU A 262 -4.43 -7.68 3.67
CA LEU A 262 -5.81 -7.96 3.25
C LEU A 262 -5.94 -9.28 2.46
N GLY A 263 -4.90 -10.13 2.50
CA GLY A 263 -4.89 -11.44 1.84
C GLY A 263 -4.45 -11.42 0.38
N VAL A 264 -4.03 -10.27 -0.17
CA VAL A 264 -3.65 -10.13 -1.59
C VAL A 264 -2.14 -9.89 -1.71
N ILE A 265 -1.40 -10.94 -2.05
CA ILE A 265 0.07 -10.97 -2.00
C ILE A 265 0.62 -11.10 -3.42
N ALA A 266 1.41 -10.14 -3.87
CA ALA A 266 2.08 -10.24 -5.16
C ALA A 266 3.46 -10.91 -5.00
N VAL A 267 3.73 -11.92 -5.82
CA VAL A 267 4.93 -12.77 -5.75
C VAL A 267 5.57 -12.93 -7.14
N ALA A 268 6.88 -13.13 -7.17
CA ALA A 268 7.62 -13.34 -8.40
C ALA A 268 7.69 -14.81 -8.82
N THR A 269 7.58 -15.74 -7.86
CA THR A 269 7.78 -17.18 -8.11
C THR A 269 6.80 -18.05 -7.32
N ARG A 270 6.55 -19.27 -7.79
CA ARG A 270 5.80 -20.28 -7.02
C ARG A 270 6.52 -20.70 -5.74
N ALA A 271 7.85 -20.67 -5.72
CA ALA A 271 8.63 -20.96 -4.52
C ALA A 271 8.33 -19.98 -3.37
N GLU A 272 8.06 -18.70 -3.69
CA GLU A 272 7.60 -17.73 -2.69
C GLU A 272 6.23 -18.12 -2.12
N ILE A 273 5.30 -18.60 -2.96
CA ILE A 273 3.98 -19.12 -2.52
C ILE A 273 4.18 -20.32 -1.59
N ASP A 274 5.00 -21.29 -1.99
CA ASP A 274 5.29 -22.48 -1.20
C ASP A 274 5.92 -22.10 0.16
N ASN A 275 6.78 -21.07 0.18
CA ASN A 275 7.36 -20.54 1.41
C ASN A 275 6.28 -19.93 2.33
N TRP A 276 5.34 -19.14 1.80
CA TRP A 276 4.20 -18.63 2.56
C TRP A 276 3.35 -19.76 3.16
N ILE A 277 3.03 -20.78 2.37
CA ILE A 277 2.23 -21.94 2.84
C ILE A 277 2.97 -22.67 3.96
N ARG A 278 4.27 -22.92 3.79
CA ARG A 278 5.11 -23.61 4.78
C ARG A 278 5.22 -22.85 6.11
N LEU A 279 5.24 -21.51 6.07
CA LEU A 279 5.25 -20.66 7.26
C LEU A 279 3.88 -20.61 7.96
N GLY A 280 2.80 -20.92 7.23
CA GLY A 280 1.42 -20.72 7.67
C GLY A 280 0.94 -19.32 7.34
N LEU A 281 -0.15 -19.19 6.59
CA LEU A 281 -0.60 -17.91 6.03
C LEU A 281 -1.11 -16.96 7.12
N SER A 282 -2.06 -17.44 7.93
CA SER A 282 -2.62 -16.67 9.05
C SER A 282 -1.56 -16.40 10.12
N GLU A 283 -0.71 -17.37 10.41
CA GLU A 283 0.39 -17.20 11.37
C GLU A 283 1.37 -16.12 10.91
N SER A 284 1.74 -16.13 9.62
CA SER A 284 2.58 -15.10 9.04
C SER A 284 1.93 -13.72 9.21
N LEU A 285 0.65 -13.54 8.86
CA LEU A 285 0.00 -12.25 9.06
C LEU A 285 -0.13 -11.84 10.54
N ARG A 286 -0.27 -12.80 11.46
CA ARG A 286 -0.22 -12.56 12.92
C ARG A 286 1.11 -11.98 13.37
N GLU A 287 2.21 -12.50 12.84
CA GLU A 287 3.56 -12.01 13.13
C GLU A 287 3.83 -10.63 12.50
N LEU A 288 3.29 -10.36 11.30
CA LEU A 288 3.47 -9.09 10.59
C LEU A 288 2.64 -7.94 11.19
N GLY A 289 1.43 -8.23 11.65
CA GLY A 289 0.54 -7.30 12.35
C GLY A 289 0.73 -7.33 13.86
N VAL A 290 0.02 -6.46 14.59
CA VAL A 290 -0.12 -6.60 16.04
C VAL A 290 -1.14 -7.70 16.34
N PRO A 291 -0.77 -8.81 17.02
CA PRO A 291 -1.69 -9.92 17.28
C PRO A 291 -2.85 -9.52 18.22
N LYS A 292 -4.02 -10.14 18.02
CA LYS A 292 -5.18 -10.05 18.95
C LYS A 292 -5.03 -10.97 20.15
#